data_AF-A0A349WEM6-F1
#
_entry.id   AF-A0A349WEM6-F1
#
_cell.length_a   1.000
_cell.length_b   1.000
_cell.length_c   1.000
_cell.angle_alpha   90.00
_cell.angle_beta   90.00
_cell.angle_gamma   90.00
#
_symmetry.space_group_name_H-M   'P 1'
#
loop_
_entity.id
_entity.type
_entity.pdbx_description
1 polymer ?
#
loop_
_entity_poly.entity_id
_entity_poly.type
_entity_poly.pdbx_seq_one_letter_code
_entity_poly.pdbx_strand_id
1 'polypeptide(L)'
;MPRFFLVFPAFCILFSTYKLSFASKIPFEPGERLEYSMKWGFIPVGHATLEVLTKKKEGRESCYVLFFSVRTNAFADKIYKVRTEIKSVVNSA
;
A
#
# COMPACT_ATOMS: atom_id res chain seq x y z
N MET A 1 -25.45 50.88 16.32
CA MET A 1 -24.04 50.61 15.94
C MET A 1 -23.97 49.23 15.29
N PRO A 2 -23.83 49.13 13.95
CA PRO A 2 -23.97 47.87 13.22
C PRO A 2 -22.65 47.48 12.54
N ARG A 3 -21.93 46.47 13.04
CA ARG A 3 -20.78 45.89 12.31
C ARG A 3 -20.54 44.39 12.54
N PHE A 4 -21.34 43.70 13.35
CA PHE A 4 -21.04 42.32 13.76
C PHE A 4 -21.80 41.22 13.01
N PHE A 5 -22.78 41.56 12.17
CA PHE A 5 -23.70 40.58 11.57
C PHE A 5 -23.28 40.03 10.19
N LEU A 6 -22.12 40.44 9.64
CA LEU A 6 -21.67 40.03 8.29
C LEU A 6 -20.47 39.07 8.26
N VAL A 7 -19.87 38.75 9.42
CA VAL A 7 -18.65 37.93 9.45
C VAL A 7 -18.96 36.42 9.48
N PHE A 8 -20.16 36.03 9.89
CA PHE A 8 -20.56 34.62 10.04
C PHE A 8 -20.76 33.86 8.70
N PRO A 9 -21.39 34.41 7.64
CA PRO A 9 -21.57 33.66 6.39
C PRO A 9 -20.30 33.59 5.52
N ALA A 10 -19.32 34.48 5.72
CA ALA A 10 -18.06 34.46 4.97
C ALA A 10 -17.16 33.28 5.34
N PHE A 11 -17.24 32.79 6.58
CA PHE A 11 -16.48 31.63 7.06
C PHE A 11 -16.97 30.31 6.45
N CYS A 12 -18.28 30.19 6.18
CA CYS A 12 -18.85 29.00 5.55
C CYS A 12 -18.48 28.88 4.05
N ILE A 13 -18.28 30.00 3.35
CA ILE A 13 -17.90 29.99 1.93
C ILE A 13 -16.43 29.57 1.75
N LEU A 14 -15.55 29.91 2.71
CA LEU A 14 -14.14 29.47 2.71
C LEU A 14 -13.99 27.96 2.95
N PHE A 15 -14.89 27.34 3.73
CA PHE A 15 -14.88 25.88 3.94
C PHE A 15 -15.45 25.07 2.78
N SER A 16 -16.29 25.67 1.92
CA SER A 16 -17.03 24.95 0.89
C SER A 16 -16.19 24.61 -0.37
N THR A 17 -14.94 25.09 -0.48
CA THR A 17 -14.14 24.89 -1.71
C THR A 17 -13.07 23.81 -1.59
N TYR A 18 -12.94 23.14 -0.44
CA TYR A 18 -12.04 21.99 -0.32
C TYR A 18 -12.62 20.78 -1.04
N LYS A 19 -12.30 20.64 -2.34
CA LYS A 19 -12.42 19.36 -3.05
C LYS A 19 -11.38 18.42 -2.44
N LEU A 20 -11.79 17.61 -1.47
CA LEU A 20 -10.98 16.49 -1.00
C LEU A 20 -10.92 15.46 -2.14
N SER A 21 -9.90 15.58 -3.00
CA SER A 21 -9.61 14.57 -4.01
C SER A 21 -9.02 13.37 -3.30
N PHE A 22 -9.87 12.41 -2.93
CA PHE A 22 -9.44 11.10 -2.48
C PHE A 22 -9.04 10.27 -3.70
N ALA A 23 -7.99 10.69 -4.40
CA ALA A 23 -7.28 9.77 -5.27
C ALA A 23 -6.68 8.73 -4.32
N SER A 24 -7.21 7.49 -4.37
CA SER A 24 -6.73 6.39 -3.54
C SER A 24 -5.31 6.04 -3.99
N LYS A 25 -4.33 6.79 -3.49
CA LYS A 25 -2.92 6.50 -3.75
C LYS A 25 -2.66 5.13 -3.13
N ILE A 26 -2.22 4.20 -3.96
CA ILE A 26 -1.75 2.91 -3.47
C ILE A 26 -0.71 3.13 -2.36
N PRO A 27 -0.73 2.35 -1.27
CA PRO A 27 0.05 2.65 -0.06
C PRO A 27 1.52 2.25 -0.17
N PHE A 28 2.04 2.13 -1.40
CA PHE A 28 3.41 1.72 -1.67
C PHE A 28 3.98 2.45 -2.88
N GLU A 29 5.30 2.63 -2.89
CA GLU A 29 6.04 3.32 -3.94
C GLU A 29 7.01 2.37 -4.67
N PRO A 30 7.34 2.62 -5.95
CA PRO A 30 8.33 1.82 -6.66
C PRO A 30 9.70 1.89 -5.98
N GLY A 31 10.31 0.73 -5.76
CA GLY A 31 11.56 0.55 -5.03
C GLY A 31 11.37 0.19 -3.55
N GLU A 32 10.15 0.28 -3.01
CA GLU A 32 9.88 -0.12 -1.63
C GLU A 32 9.93 -1.64 -1.45
N ARG A 33 10.37 -2.05 -0.26
CA ARG A 33 10.38 -3.44 0.18
C ARG A 33 9.68 -3.54 1.53
N LEU A 34 8.61 -4.32 1.56
CA LEU A 34 7.82 -4.60 2.74
C LEU A 34 8.23 -5.96 3.30
N GLU A 35 8.55 -6.01 4.59
CA GLU A 35 8.97 -7.23 5.29
C GLU A 35 7.93 -7.68 6.31
N TYR A 36 7.55 -8.95 6.24
CA TYR A 36 6.49 -9.55 7.05
C TYR A 36 7.03 -10.72 7.86
N SER A 37 6.66 -10.76 9.15
CA SER A 37 6.91 -11.91 10.02
C SER A 37 5.67 -12.82 10.05
N MET A 38 5.86 -14.09 9.69
CA MET A 38 4.77 -15.07 9.67
C MET A 38 4.74 -15.87 10.97
N LYS A 39 3.54 -16.06 11.54
CA LYS A 39 3.32 -16.81 12.78
C LYS A 39 2.07 -17.69 12.70
N TRP A 40 2.08 -18.82 13.40
CA TRP A 40 0.89 -19.59 13.77
C TRP A 40 0.53 -19.27 15.21
N GLY A 41 -0.48 -18.42 15.41
CA GLY A 41 -0.71 -17.81 16.72
C GLY A 41 0.55 -17.07 17.17
N PHE A 42 1.13 -17.50 18.29
CA PHE A 42 2.37 -16.93 18.83
C PHE A 42 3.65 -17.62 18.31
N ILE A 43 3.55 -18.74 17.58
CA ILE A 43 4.71 -19.51 17.12
C ILE A 43 5.25 -18.90 15.81
N PRO A 44 6.51 -18.44 15.74
CA PRO A 44 7.10 -17.92 14.52
C PRO A 44 7.38 -19.04 13.51
N VAL A 45 6.95 -18.85 12.26
CA VAL A 45 7.03 -19.89 11.22
C VAL A 45 7.80 -19.47 9.97
N GLY A 46 8.12 -18.19 9.82
CA GLY A 46 8.93 -17.74 8.69
C GLY A 46 8.80 -16.25 8.42
N HIS A 47 9.20 -15.86 7.23
CA HIS A 47 9.23 -14.48 6.77
C HIS A 47 8.74 -14.39 5.32
N ALA A 48 8.12 -13.27 4.99
CA ALA A 48 7.74 -12.95 3.62
C ALA A 48 8.21 -11.54 3.27
N THR A 49 8.53 -11.31 2.00
CA THR A 49 8.86 -9.98 1.48
C THR A 49 7.98 -9.67 0.28
N LEU A 50 7.60 -8.40 0.17
CA LEU A 50 6.97 -7.84 -1.03
C LEU A 50 7.83 -6.67 -1.51
N GLU A 51 8.44 -6.83 -2.67
CA GLU A 51 9.21 -5.78 -3.34
C GLU A 51 8.37 -5.18 -4.47
N VAL A 52 8.23 -3.86 -4.46
CA VAL A 52 7.59 -3.11 -5.53
C VAL A 52 8.67 -2.74 -6.52
N LEU A 53 8.80 -3.49 -7.60
CA LEU A 53 9.78 -3.20 -8.65
C LEU A 53 9.35 -1.95 -9.43
N THR A 54 10.31 -1.39 -10.17
CA THR A 54 10.09 -0.20 -11.01
C THR A 54 8.89 -0.40 -11.94
N LYS A 55 8.07 0.66 -12.10
CA LYS A 55 6.91 0.65 -12.97
C LYS A 55 7.28 0.22 -14.38
N LYS A 56 6.60 -0.79 -14.91
CA LYS A 56 6.68 -1.15 -16.32
C LYS A 56 5.57 -0.39 -17.06
N LYS A 57 5.90 0.26 -18.18
CA LYS A 57 4.89 0.74 -19.12
C LYS A 57 4.46 -0.43 -19.99
N GLU A 58 3.20 -0.81 -19.92
CA GLU A 58 2.59 -1.80 -20.79
C GLU A 58 1.53 -1.06 -21.61
N GLY A 59 1.87 -0.68 -22.85
CA GLY A 59 1.02 0.20 -23.67
C GLY A 59 0.90 1.62 -23.09
N ARG A 60 -0.34 2.05 -22.79
CA ARG A 60 -0.64 3.38 -22.24
C ARG A 60 -0.74 3.41 -20.71
N GLU A 61 -0.69 2.26 -20.05
CA GLU A 61 -0.89 2.15 -18.60
C GLU A 61 0.44 1.95 -17.86
N SER A 62 0.54 2.56 -16.68
CA SER A 62 1.65 2.31 -15.76
C SER A 62 1.29 1.15 -14.84
N CYS A 63 1.99 0.03 -14.97
CA CYS A 63 1.79 -1.15 -14.13
C CYS A 63 2.89 -1.23 -13.07
N TYR A 64 2.50 -1.65 -11.87
CA TYR A 64 3.44 -2.07 -10.83
C TYR A 64 3.82 -3.52 -11.07
N VAL A 65 5.10 -3.82 -10.94
CA VAL A 65 5.58 -5.19 -10.92
C VAL A 65 5.92 -5.53 -9.48
N LEU A 66 5.20 -6.49 -8.92
CA LEU A 66 5.36 -6.92 -7.54
C LEU A 66 6.13 -8.23 -7.50
N PHE A 67 7.12 -8.33 -6.63
CA PHE A 67 7.86 -9.55 -6.37
C PHE A 67 7.64 -9.99 -4.92
N PHE A 68 7.00 -11.15 -4.77
CA PHE A 68 6.71 -11.76 -3.49
C PHE A 68 7.69 -12.90 -3.24
N SER A 69 8.31 -12.96 -2.06
CA SER A 69 9.10 -14.11 -1.62
C SER A 69 8.59 -14.58 -0.27
N VAL A 70 8.42 -15.89 -0.11
CA VAL A 70 7.92 -16.51 1.13
C VAL A 70 8.82 -17.67 1.52
N ARG A 71 9.33 -17.63 2.75
CA ARG A 71 10.20 -18.68 3.29
C ARG A 71 9.79 -19.07 4.70
N THR A 72 9.56 -20.36 4.91
CA THR A 72 9.42 -20.96 6.24
C THR A 72 10.78 -21.08 6.94
N ASN A 73 10.77 -21.07 8.27
CA ASN A 73 11.95 -21.28 9.09
C ASN A 73 12.22 -22.78 9.32
N ALA A 74 13.33 -23.11 9.99
CA ALA A 74 13.73 -24.50 10.24
C ALA A 74 12.72 -25.31 11.08
N PHE A 75 11.89 -24.65 11.89
CA PHE A 75 10.80 -25.30 12.63
C PHE A 75 9.67 -25.71 11.68
N ALA A 76 9.13 -24.74 10.93
CA ALA A 76 8.01 -24.97 10.02
C ALA A 76 8.41 -25.84 8.81
N ASP A 77 9.66 -25.80 8.37
CA ASP A 77 10.20 -26.64 7.30
C ASP A 77 10.03 -28.14 7.56
N LYS A 78 10.03 -28.58 8.83
CA LYS A 78 9.83 -29.99 9.20
C LYS A 78 8.41 -30.47 8.96
N ILE A 79 7.44 -29.55 8.95
CA ILE A 79 6.03 -29.83 8.69
C ILE A 79 5.76 -29.65 7.20
N TYR A 80 6.07 -28.45 6.69
CA TYR A 80 5.97 -28.14 5.27
C TYR A 80 6.91 -27.00 4.89
N LYS A 81 7.88 -27.30 4.03
CA LYS A 81 8.88 -26.33 3.56
C LYS A 81 8.34 -25.49 2.41
N VAL A 82 8.28 -24.18 2.61
CA VAL A 82 7.90 -23.18 1.59
C VAL A 82 9.12 -22.37 1.17
N ARG A 83 9.37 -22.27 -0.13
CA ARG A 83 10.42 -21.45 -0.76
C ARG A 83 9.87 -20.85 -2.07
N THR A 84 8.75 -20.16 -1.95
CA THR A 84 7.98 -19.69 -3.11
C THR A 84 8.37 -18.26 -3.43
N GLU A 85 8.58 -18.00 -4.71
CA GLU A 85 8.78 -16.67 -5.28
C GLU A 85 7.74 -16.46 -6.38
N ILE A 86 7.03 -15.34 -6.33
CA ILE A 86 5.95 -15.02 -7.28
C ILE A 86 6.18 -13.61 -7.80
N LYS A 87 6.12 -13.45 -9.13
CA LYS A 87 6.06 -12.14 -9.77
C LYS A 87 4.65 -11.89 -10.27
N SER A 88 4.10 -10.71 -9.95
CA SER A 88 2.79 -10.28 -10.39
C SER A 88 2.85 -8.89 -11.02
N VAL A 89 1.95 -8.61 -11.95
CA VAL A 89 1.81 -7.30 -12.61
C VAL A 89 0.43 -6.77 -12.27
N VAL A 90 0.37 -5.57 -11.71
CA VAL A 90 -0.88 -4.95 -11.22
C VAL A 90 -0.99 -3.54 -11.77
N ASN A 91 -2.17 -3.16 -12.27
CA ASN A 91 -2.45 -1.79 -12.71
C ASN A 91 -2.90 -0.90 -11.53
N SER A 92 -2.65 0.41 -11.63
CA SER A 92 -3.34 1.39 -10.78
C SER A 92 -4.71 1.65 -11.39
N ALA A 93 -5.73 0.88 -10.99
CA ALA A 93 -7.11 1.19 -11.32
C ALA A 93 -7.57 2.52 -10.69
#